data_AF-A0A8S4R0U5-F1
#
_entry.id   AF-A0A8S4R0U5-F1
#
_cell.length_a   1.000
_cell.length_b   1.000
_cell.length_c   1.000
_cell.angle_alpha   90.00
_cell.angle_beta   90.00
_cell.angle_gamma   90.00
#
_symmetry.space_group_name_H-M   'P 1'
#
loop_
_entity.id
_entity.type
_entity.pdbx_description
1 polymer ?
#
loop_
_entity_poly.entity_id
_entity_poly.type
_entity_poly.pdbx_seq_one_letter_code
_entity_poly.pdbx_strand_id
1 'polypeptide(L)'
;MSFPTIYGGQFRSYREGVHASPFMQATSELRRTDRRGVDPEHLLYMAVKIMRQRIKDSVAIAFKHVGAAKDYMKSEGYIEHCIETNLAFLRCIPNSAWYWSDRKKDLFSVIRQNGAPTAYISLSANETGWDDLLKLLYKLRNSGAKISDKAFAKLSYAQKTELVNEDAVTCAIYFSK
;
A
#
# COMPACT_ATOMS: atom_id res chain seq x y z
N MET A 1 9.52 5.34 17.65
CA MET A 1 8.50 4.59 16.88
C MET A 1 7.15 5.12 17.29
N SER A 2 6.31 5.55 16.35
CA SER A 2 5.03 6.20 16.64
C SER A 2 3.92 5.26 17.12
N PHE A 3 4.11 3.94 17.06
CA PHE A 3 3.10 2.94 17.44
C PHE A 3 3.67 1.88 18.41
N PRO A 4 3.78 2.17 19.72
CA PRO A 4 4.28 1.23 20.73
C PRO A 4 3.39 -0.01 20.89
N THR A 5 2.09 0.13 20.66
CA THR A 5 1.05 -0.90 20.78
C THR A 5 1.24 -2.06 19.79
N ILE A 6 1.80 -1.79 18.62
CA ILE A 6 2.03 -2.79 17.57
C ILE A 6 3.21 -3.69 17.91
N TYR A 7 4.27 -3.12 18.48
CA TYR A 7 5.54 -3.85 18.74
C TYR A 7 5.78 -4.18 20.21
N GLY A 8 4.82 -3.89 21.11
CA GLY A 8 5.00 -4.09 22.54
C GLY A 8 6.23 -3.36 23.11
N GLY A 9 6.59 -2.21 22.53
CA GLY A 9 7.79 -1.44 22.89
C GLY A 9 9.13 -2.06 22.44
N GLN A 10 9.14 -3.20 21.74
CA GLN A 10 10.36 -3.83 21.26
C GLN A 10 10.77 -3.32 19.87
N PHE A 11 12.08 -3.20 19.64
CA PHE A 11 12.60 -2.90 18.31
C PHE A 11 12.40 -4.11 17.38
N ARG A 12 12.14 -3.81 16.10
CA ARG A 12 12.06 -4.85 15.08
C ARG A 12 13.44 -5.47 14.87
N SER A 13 13.53 -6.78 14.94
CA SER A 13 14.71 -7.54 14.54
C SER A 13 14.53 -8.10 13.13
N TYR A 14 15.63 -8.18 12.39
CA TYR A 14 15.69 -8.80 11.07
C TYR A 14 16.75 -9.90 11.09
N ARG A 15 16.58 -10.90 10.23
CA ARG A 15 17.62 -11.92 10.01
C ARG A 15 18.85 -11.25 9.41
N GLU A 16 20.03 -11.76 9.76
CA GLU A 16 21.29 -11.26 9.21
C GLU A 16 21.28 -11.32 7.67
N GLY A 17 21.81 -10.26 7.04
CA GLY A 17 21.82 -10.09 5.59
C GLY A 17 20.50 -9.63 4.95
N VAL A 18 19.40 -9.51 5.71
CA VAL A 18 18.10 -9.05 5.16
C VAL A 18 17.91 -7.56 5.38
N HIS A 19 17.96 -6.78 4.30
CA HIS A 19 17.58 -5.37 4.33
C HIS A 19 16.07 -5.19 4.07
N ALA A 20 15.29 -4.99 5.12
CA ALA A 20 13.84 -4.79 5.01
C ALA A 20 13.47 -3.33 4.71
N SER A 21 12.96 -3.05 3.50
CA SER A 21 12.43 -1.72 3.16
C SER A 21 11.13 -1.41 3.93
N PRO A 22 10.75 -0.13 4.11
CA PRO A 22 9.47 0.24 4.72
C PRO A 22 8.26 -0.39 4.04
N PHE A 23 8.34 -0.61 2.71
CA PHE A 23 7.30 -1.31 1.96
C PHE A 23 7.23 -2.79 2.35
N MET A 24 8.37 -3.49 2.40
CA MET A 24 8.42 -4.89 2.83
C MET A 24 7.91 -5.06 4.27
N GLN A 25 8.23 -4.11 5.15
CA GLN A 25 7.73 -4.07 6.52
C GLN A 25 6.20 -3.98 6.54
N ALA A 26 5.62 -2.97 5.86
CA ALA A 26 4.17 -2.79 5.79
C ALA A 26 3.48 -4.03 5.19
N THR A 27 3.99 -4.56 4.07
CA THR A 27 3.42 -5.76 3.44
C THR A 27 3.50 -6.98 4.34
N SER A 28 4.58 -7.15 5.12
CA SER A 28 4.68 -8.24 6.09
C SER A 28 3.63 -8.09 7.18
N GLU A 29 3.42 -6.89 7.71
CA GLU A 29 2.48 -6.62 8.80
C GLU A 29 1.04 -6.86 8.40
N LEU A 30 0.63 -6.35 7.23
CA LEU A 30 -0.74 -6.48 6.75
C LEU A 30 -1.14 -7.94 6.48
N ARG A 31 -0.15 -8.81 6.22
CA ARG A 31 -0.34 -10.24 5.93
C ARG A 31 -0.22 -11.14 7.17
N ARG A 32 0.09 -10.59 8.35
CA ARG A 32 0.17 -11.39 9.59
C ARG A 32 -1.23 -11.75 10.08
N THR A 33 -1.29 -12.85 10.83
CA THR A 33 -2.48 -13.24 11.59
C THR A 33 -2.79 -12.22 12.70
N ASP A 34 -1.75 -11.63 13.29
CA ASP A 34 -1.89 -10.50 14.20
C ASP A 34 -2.36 -9.26 13.42
N ARG A 35 -3.54 -8.75 13.78
CA ARG A 35 -4.19 -7.61 13.11
C ARG A 35 -3.83 -6.25 13.71
N ARG A 36 -2.97 -6.17 14.73
CA ARG A 36 -2.53 -4.88 15.30
C ARG A 36 -1.88 -3.94 14.28
N GLY A 37 -1.25 -4.50 13.25
CA GLY A 37 -0.62 -3.74 12.17
C GLY A 37 -1.58 -3.21 11.09
N VAL A 38 -2.87 -3.53 11.19
CA VAL A 38 -3.91 -3.24 10.17
C VAL A 38 -4.72 -2.00 10.54
N ASP A 39 -4.43 -1.41 11.69
CA ASP A 39 -5.02 -0.17 12.15
C ASP A 39 -4.91 0.96 11.10
N PRO A 40 -6.01 1.71 10.81
CA PRO A 40 -6.01 2.76 9.81
C PRO A 40 -4.94 3.84 10.02
N GLU A 41 -4.67 4.24 11.27
CA GLU A 41 -3.67 5.28 11.56
C GLU A 41 -2.26 4.77 11.23
N HIS A 42 -1.96 3.54 11.61
CA HIS A 42 -0.72 2.88 11.26
C HIS A 42 -0.55 2.73 9.74
N LEU A 43 -1.61 2.33 9.04
CA LEU A 43 -1.60 2.15 7.58
C LEU A 43 -1.30 3.47 6.87
N LEU A 44 -1.98 4.56 7.25
CA LEU A 44 -1.78 5.89 6.70
C LEU A 44 -0.37 6.41 6.99
N TYR A 45 0.13 6.20 8.21
CA TYR A 45 1.51 6.53 8.57
C TYR A 45 2.51 5.77 7.70
N MET A 46 2.33 4.46 7.52
CA MET A 46 3.23 3.64 6.70
C MET A 46 3.17 4.04 5.23
N ALA A 47 2.00 4.40 4.71
CA ALA A 47 1.86 4.93 3.35
C ALA A 47 2.68 6.22 3.16
N VAL A 48 2.58 7.17 4.10
CA VAL A 48 3.38 8.41 4.08
C VAL A 48 4.88 8.11 4.22
N LYS A 49 5.26 7.17 5.09
CA LYS A 49 6.65 6.74 5.26
C LYS A 49 7.23 6.16 3.97
N ILE A 50 6.49 5.30 3.28
CA ILE A 50 6.88 4.74 1.98
C ILE A 50 7.01 5.84 0.93
N MET A 51 6.06 6.77 0.88
CA MET A 51 6.09 7.90 -0.04
C MET A 51 7.34 8.77 0.19
N ARG A 52 7.64 9.13 1.44
CA ARG A 52 8.84 9.90 1.81
C ARG A 52 10.12 9.18 1.40
N GLN A 53 10.19 7.87 1.61
CA GLN A 53 11.34 7.06 1.19
C GLN A 53 11.53 7.12 -0.34
N ARG A 54 10.44 6.96 -1.11
CA ARG A 54 10.48 7.05 -2.58
C ARG A 54 10.92 8.43 -3.07
N ILE A 55 10.43 9.50 -2.45
CA ILE A 55 10.85 10.88 -2.77
C ILE A 55 12.34 11.04 -2.50
N LYS A 56 12.82 10.65 -1.31
CA LYS A 56 14.24 10.71 -0.95
C LYS A 56 15.10 9.97 -1.98
N ASP A 57 14.72 8.75 -2.35
CA ASP A 57 15.47 7.94 -3.31
C ASP A 57 15.47 8.57 -4.71
N SER A 58 14.34 9.10 -5.16
CA SER A 58 14.24 9.79 -6.46
C SER A 58 15.08 11.07 -6.50
N VAL A 59 15.09 11.84 -5.42
CA VAL A 59 15.90 13.06 -5.28
C VAL A 59 17.39 12.71 -5.25
N ALA A 60 17.78 11.67 -4.50
CA ALA A 60 19.16 11.20 -4.46
C ALA A 60 19.65 10.72 -5.84
N ILE A 61 18.80 10.02 -6.60
CA ILE A 61 19.11 9.61 -7.98
C ILE A 61 19.25 10.82 -8.89
N ALA A 62 18.33 11.78 -8.84
CA ALA A 62 18.40 13.00 -9.64
C ALA A 62 19.73 13.73 -9.40
N PHE A 63 20.12 13.91 -8.13
CA PHE A 63 21.37 14.60 -7.80
C PHE A 63 22.65 13.84 -8.18
N LYS A 64 22.64 12.50 -8.19
CA LYS A 64 23.79 11.72 -8.68
C LYS A 64 24.15 12.02 -10.13
N HIS A 65 23.15 12.34 -10.96
CA HIS A 65 23.35 12.59 -12.39
C HIS A 65 23.74 14.03 -12.71
N VAL A 66 23.61 14.97 -11.76
CA VAL A 66 23.88 16.40 -12.01
C VAL A 66 25.34 16.78 -11.74
N GLY A 67 26.17 15.89 -11.18
CA GLY A 67 27.62 16.09 -11.06
C GLY A 67 28.06 17.34 -10.27
N ALA A 68 27.14 18.03 -9.60
CA ALA A 68 27.39 19.30 -8.94
C ALA A 68 28.08 19.10 -7.59
N ALA A 69 29.12 19.90 -7.32
CA ALA A 69 29.79 19.95 -6.03
C ALA A 69 28.78 20.29 -4.91
N LYS A 70 28.94 19.67 -3.73
CA LYS A 70 28.06 19.81 -2.55
C LYS A 70 27.69 21.25 -2.17
N ASP A 71 28.54 22.22 -2.51
CA ASP A 71 28.34 23.63 -2.17
C ASP A 71 27.34 24.35 -3.08
N TYR A 72 27.26 23.96 -4.36
CA TYR A 72 26.22 24.47 -5.27
C TYR A 72 24.82 23.98 -4.88
N MET A 73 24.72 22.82 -4.23
CA MET A 73 23.44 22.21 -3.81
C MET A 73 22.74 22.99 -2.68
N LYS A 74 23.46 23.84 -1.93
CA LYS A 74 22.87 24.67 -0.86
C LYS A 74 22.38 26.01 -1.35
N SER A 75 22.70 26.39 -2.59
CA SER A 75 22.25 27.65 -3.15
C SER A 75 20.76 27.60 -3.45
N GLU A 76 20.03 28.62 -3.01
CA GLU A 76 18.57 28.70 -3.14
C GLU A 76 18.14 28.66 -4.62
N GLY A 77 18.87 29.37 -5.49
CA GLY A 77 18.61 29.39 -6.93
C GLY A 77 18.85 28.05 -7.65
N TYR A 78 19.72 27.18 -7.13
CA TYR A 78 19.89 25.83 -7.70
C TYR A 78 18.74 24.89 -7.30
N ILE A 79 18.23 25.02 -6.07
CA ILE A 79 17.04 24.29 -5.62
C ILE A 79 15.83 24.72 -6.45
N GLU A 80 15.66 26.02 -6.67
CA GLU A 80 14.59 26.59 -7.48
C GLU A 80 14.69 26.11 -8.94
N HIS A 81 15.89 26.13 -9.53
CA HIS A 81 16.11 25.58 -10.88
C HIS A 81 15.90 24.05 -10.95
N CYS A 82 16.22 23.29 -9.91
CA CYS A 82 15.91 21.86 -9.83
C CYS A 82 14.41 21.60 -9.68
N ILE A 83 13.69 22.49 -8.97
CA ILE A 83 12.22 22.46 -8.91
C ILE A 83 11.66 22.72 -10.30
N GLU A 84 12.19 23.64 -11.08
CA GLU A 84 11.69 23.88 -12.45
C GLU A 84 12.05 22.76 -13.44
N THR A 85 13.27 22.22 -13.34
CA THR A 85 13.87 21.38 -14.40
C THR A 85 13.78 19.88 -14.09
N ASN A 86 13.82 19.47 -12.82
CA ASN A 86 14.02 18.09 -12.39
C ASN A 86 12.94 17.60 -11.42
N LEU A 87 11.68 17.81 -11.83
CA LEU A 87 10.45 17.39 -11.15
C LEU A 87 10.23 15.86 -11.13
N ALA A 88 11.23 15.05 -11.47
CA ALA A 88 11.11 13.60 -11.55
C ALA A 88 10.68 12.97 -10.21
N PHE A 89 10.99 13.61 -9.07
CA PHE A 89 10.52 13.16 -7.75
C PHE A 89 9.02 13.41 -7.52
N LEU A 90 8.39 14.36 -8.23
CA LEU A 90 6.95 14.62 -8.11
C LEU A 90 6.12 13.44 -8.60
N ARG A 91 6.64 12.58 -9.47
CA ARG A 91 5.96 11.33 -9.86
C ARG A 91 5.65 10.42 -8.65
N CYS A 92 6.40 10.57 -7.56
CA CYS A 92 6.19 9.81 -6.32
C CYS A 92 5.08 10.37 -5.44
N ILE A 93 4.61 11.60 -5.71
CA ILE A 93 3.52 12.27 -4.99
C ILE A 93 2.22 12.05 -5.78
N PRO A 94 1.22 11.37 -5.19
CA PRO A 94 -0.08 11.19 -5.84
C PRO A 94 -0.70 12.53 -6.26
N ASN A 95 -1.39 12.54 -7.39
CA ASN A 95 -2.09 13.71 -7.95
C ASN A 95 -1.19 14.91 -8.35
N SER A 96 0.13 14.78 -8.33
CA SER A 96 1.00 15.80 -8.92
C SER A 96 0.85 15.84 -10.45
N ALA A 97 1.21 16.96 -11.07
CA ALA A 97 1.19 17.10 -12.53
C ALA A 97 2.03 16.00 -13.23
N TRP A 98 3.20 15.69 -12.65
CA TRP A 98 4.08 14.64 -13.16
C TRP A 98 3.54 13.24 -12.94
N TYR A 99 2.86 12.97 -11.82
CA TYR A 99 2.17 11.72 -11.58
C TYR A 99 1.13 11.45 -12.69
N TRP A 100 0.31 12.44 -13.03
CA TRP A 100 -0.68 12.30 -14.10
C TRP A 100 -0.06 12.13 -15.49
N SER A 101 1.03 12.85 -15.78
CA SER A 101 1.77 12.69 -17.03
C SER A 101 2.32 11.27 -17.20
N ASP A 102 2.83 10.67 -16.13
CA ASP A 102 3.34 9.30 -16.11
C ASP A 102 2.20 8.28 -16.28
N ARG A 103 1.12 8.43 -15.50
CA ARG A 103 -0.07 7.57 -15.60
C ARG A 103 -0.74 7.62 -16.97
N LYS A 104 -0.73 8.79 -17.62
CA LYS A 104 -1.20 8.94 -18.99
C LYS A 104 -0.40 8.04 -19.94
N LYS A 105 0.93 7.99 -19.81
CA LYS A 105 1.79 7.14 -20.65
C LYS A 105 1.51 5.66 -20.40
N ASP A 106 1.39 5.25 -19.14
CA ASP A 106 1.02 3.87 -18.77
C ASP A 106 -0.31 3.47 -19.41
N LEU A 107 -1.32 4.34 -19.32
CA LEU A 107 -2.63 4.11 -19.92
C LEU A 107 -2.51 3.91 -21.44
N PHE A 108 -1.78 4.78 -22.14
CA PHE A 108 -1.56 4.60 -23.59
C PHE A 108 -0.79 3.32 -23.91
N SER A 109 0.15 2.90 -23.06
CA SER A 109 0.83 1.62 -23.22
C SER A 109 -0.15 0.46 -23.13
N VAL A 110 -1.04 0.46 -22.13
CA VAL A 110 -2.09 -0.56 -21.97
C VAL A 110 -3.04 -0.57 -23.16
N ILE A 111 -3.48 0.59 -23.64
CA ILE A 111 -4.38 0.69 -24.81
C ILE A 111 -3.72 0.13 -26.07
N ARG A 112 -2.41 0.36 -26.26
CA ARG A 112 -1.68 -0.19 -27.42
C ARG A 112 -1.53 -1.71 -27.34
N GLN A 113 -1.33 -2.25 -26.15
CA GLN A 113 -1.12 -3.69 -25.94
C GLN A 113 -2.43 -4.48 -25.95
N ASN A 114 -3.45 -3.99 -25.25
CA ASN A 114 -4.69 -4.71 -25.00
C ASN A 114 -5.86 -4.23 -25.89
N GLY A 115 -5.64 -3.21 -26.71
CA GLY A 115 -6.68 -2.57 -27.50
C GLY A 115 -7.50 -1.56 -26.70
N ALA A 116 -8.62 -1.11 -27.29
CA ALA A 116 -9.51 -0.16 -26.64
C ALA A 116 -10.06 -0.76 -25.32
N PRO A 117 -10.01 -0.04 -24.20
CA PRO A 117 -10.48 -0.55 -22.92
C PRO A 117 -12.00 -0.57 -22.93
N THR A 118 -12.58 -1.76 -22.92
CA THR A 118 -14.02 -1.93 -22.69
C THR A 118 -14.25 -2.10 -21.19
N ALA A 119 -14.86 -1.10 -20.57
CA ALA A 119 -15.23 -1.17 -19.15
C ALA A 119 -16.55 -1.96 -19.01
N TYR A 120 -16.49 -3.13 -18.38
CA TYR A 120 -17.68 -3.84 -17.90
C TYR A 120 -17.78 -3.62 -16.40
N ILE A 121 -18.89 -3.03 -15.95
CA ILE A 121 -19.19 -2.87 -14.53
C ILE A 121 -20.40 -3.74 -14.23
N SER A 122 -20.20 -4.78 -13.43
CA SER A 122 -21.28 -5.55 -12.82
C SER A 122 -21.49 -5.08 -11.39
N LEU A 123 -22.55 -4.28 -11.17
CA LEU A 123 -22.97 -3.87 -9.83
C LEU A 123 -23.86 -4.97 -9.24
N SER A 124 -23.29 -5.82 -8.41
CA SER A 124 -24.06 -6.79 -7.61
C SER A 124 -23.76 -6.57 -6.13
N ALA A 125 -24.81 -6.46 -5.31
CA ALA A 125 -24.70 -6.36 -3.85
C ALA A 125 -24.40 -7.72 -3.20
N ASN A 126 -23.56 -8.55 -3.83
CA ASN A 126 -23.20 -9.86 -3.32
C ASN A 126 -21.91 -9.80 -2.49
N GLU A 127 -21.88 -8.89 -1.52
CA GLU A 127 -20.72 -8.73 -0.63
C GLU A 127 -20.45 -9.98 0.23
N THR A 128 -21.47 -10.83 0.35
CA THR A 128 -21.44 -12.05 1.16
C THR A 128 -21.24 -13.33 0.34
N GLY A 129 -21.04 -13.23 -0.98
CA GLY A 129 -20.95 -14.38 -1.87
C GLY A 129 -19.59 -15.06 -1.93
N TRP A 130 -18.57 -14.47 -1.29
CA TRP A 130 -17.21 -15.00 -1.28
C TRP A 130 -16.94 -15.82 -0.02
N ASP A 131 -17.40 -17.07 -0.03
CA ASP A 131 -17.31 -17.97 1.13
C ASP A 131 -15.87 -18.16 1.62
N ASP A 132 -14.90 -18.28 0.70
CA ASP A 132 -13.49 -18.43 1.06
C ASP A 132 -12.92 -17.19 1.75
N LEU A 133 -13.31 -16.00 1.29
CA LEU A 133 -12.94 -14.73 1.92
C LEU A 133 -13.56 -14.64 3.32
N LEU A 134 -14.84 -14.94 3.46
CA LEU A 134 -15.53 -14.88 4.75
C LEU A 134 -14.98 -15.91 5.76
N LYS A 135 -14.60 -17.12 5.31
CA LYS A 135 -13.90 -18.11 6.15
C LYS A 135 -12.53 -17.61 6.59
N LEU A 136 -11.79 -16.93 5.70
CA LEU A 136 -10.51 -16.32 6.04
C LEU A 136 -10.68 -15.20 7.08
N LEU A 137 -11.65 -14.30 6.89
CA LEU A 137 -11.95 -13.21 7.82
C LEU A 137 -12.37 -13.75 9.19
N TYR A 138 -13.23 -14.77 9.23
CA TYR A 138 -13.62 -15.44 10.47
C TYR A 138 -12.41 -16.04 11.21
N LYS A 139 -11.50 -16.68 10.46
CA LYS A 139 -10.27 -17.24 11.02
C LYS A 139 -9.38 -16.14 11.61
N LEU A 140 -9.27 -14.99 10.96
CA LEU A 140 -8.46 -13.86 11.45
C LEU A 140 -9.07 -13.24 12.71
N ARG A 141 -10.39 -13.02 12.74
CA ARG A 141 -11.13 -12.51 13.91
C ARG A 141 -10.96 -13.41 15.13
N ASN A 142 -11.09 -14.72 14.94
CA ASN A 142 -11.09 -15.72 16.02
C ASN A 142 -9.72 -16.37 16.26
N SER A 143 -8.62 -15.65 16.04
CA SER A 143 -7.25 -16.09 16.36
C SER A 143 -6.88 -17.48 15.80
N GLY A 144 -7.38 -17.82 14.61
CA GLY A 144 -7.06 -19.07 13.92
C GLY A 144 -8.14 -20.15 13.96
N ALA A 145 -9.27 -19.93 14.65
CA ALA A 145 -10.37 -20.89 14.67
C ALA A 145 -10.95 -21.10 13.27
N LYS A 146 -11.03 -22.36 12.83
CA LYS A 146 -11.66 -22.73 11.55
C LYS A 146 -13.14 -22.97 11.76
N ILE A 147 -13.97 -22.41 10.89
CA ILE A 147 -15.40 -22.70 10.85
C ILE A 147 -15.67 -23.88 9.90
N SER A 148 -16.56 -24.79 10.30
CA SER A 148 -17.07 -25.84 9.41
C SER A 148 -18.10 -25.23 8.44
N ASP A 149 -18.18 -25.76 7.21
CA ASP A 149 -19.13 -25.27 6.18
C ASP A 149 -20.58 -25.28 6.66
N LYS A 150 -20.96 -26.25 7.52
CA LYS A 150 -22.30 -26.32 8.12
C LYS A 150 -22.59 -25.19 9.11
N ALA A 151 -21.57 -24.74 9.84
CA ALA A 151 -21.68 -23.62 10.77
C ALA A 151 -21.63 -22.28 10.02
N PHE A 152 -20.86 -22.22 8.94
CA PHE A 152 -20.77 -21.06 8.07
C PHE A 152 -22.10 -20.76 7.35
N ALA A 153 -22.79 -21.78 6.86
CA ALA A 153 -24.11 -21.63 6.22
C ALA A 153 -25.17 -21.08 7.18
N LYS A 154 -24.98 -21.21 8.50
CA LYS A 154 -25.89 -20.69 9.54
C LYS A 154 -25.59 -19.25 9.95
N LEU A 155 -24.50 -18.65 9.49
CA LEU A 155 -24.18 -17.25 9.80
C LEU A 155 -25.23 -16.33 9.18
N SER A 156 -25.73 -15.39 9.99
CA SER A 156 -26.64 -14.33 9.53
C SER A 156 -25.92 -13.41 8.55
N TYR A 157 -26.69 -12.81 7.63
CA TYR A 157 -26.19 -11.78 6.72
C TYR A 157 -25.46 -10.66 7.46
N ALA A 158 -26.02 -10.18 8.58
CA ALA A 158 -25.42 -9.12 9.38
C ALA A 158 -24.02 -9.50 9.93
N GLN A 159 -23.83 -10.75 10.34
CA GLN A 159 -22.54 -11.25 10.82
C GLN A 159 -21.52 -11.35 9.68
N LYS A 160 -21.97 -11.70 8.48
CA LYS A 160 -21.09 -11.71 7.30
C LYS A 160 -20.66 -10.30 6.90
N THR A 161 -21.58 -9.34 6.94
CA THR A 161 -21.27 -7.92 6.67
C THR A 161 -20.33 -7.34 7.72
N GLU A 162 -20.52 -7.67 9.00
CA GLU A 162 -19.61 -7.25 10.09
C GLU A 162 -18.18 -7.73 9.83
N LEU A 163 -17.99 -8.99 9.43
CA LEU A 163 -16.66 -9.54 9.10
C LEU A 163 -15.95 -8.77 7.97
N VAL A 164 -16.69 -8.33 6.96
CA VAL A 164 -16.14 -7.56 5.83
C VAL A 164 -15.77 -6.14 6.28
N ASN A 165 -16.62 -5.52 7.10
CA ASN A 165 -16.42 -4.14 7.57
C ASN A 165 -15.27 -4.02 8.58
N GLU A 166 -15.10 -5.00 9.46
CA GLU A 166 -14.03 -5.00 10.47
C GLU A 166 -12.63 -5.10 9.84
N ASP A 167 -12.47 -5.75 8.68
CA ASP A 167 -11.18 -6.00 8.06
C ASP A 167 -11.17 -5.75 6.53
N ALA A 168 -11.41 -4.49 6.17
CA ALA A 168 -11.34 -4.01 4.79
C ALA A 168 -9.98 -4.24 4.12
N VAL A 169 -8.89 -4.31 4.90
CA VAL A 169 -7.52 -4.52 4.38
C VAL A 169 -7.37 -5.93 3.83
N THR A 170 -7.84 -6.96 4.55
CA THR A 170 -7.79 -8.33 4.04
C THR A 170 -8.63 -8.47 2.77
N CYS A 171 -9.81 -7.82 2.73
CA CYS A 171 -10.64 -7.76 1.53
C CYS A 171 -9.88 -7.15 0.35
N ALA A 172 -9.23 -6.00 0.53
CA ALA A 172 -8.43 -5.35 -0.51
C ALA A 172 -7.26 -6.24 -0.99
N ILE A 173 -6.57 -6.93 -0.08
CA ILE A 173 -5.47 -7.84 -0.42
C ILE A 173 -5.99 -9.05 -1.21
N TYR A 174 -7.16 -9.57 -0.87
CA TYR A 174 -7.77 -10.73 -1.54
C TYR A 174 -8.03 -10.45 -3.02
N PHE A 175 -8.56 -9.27 -3.36
CA PHE A 175 -8.88 -8.88 -4.74
C PHE A 175 -7.72 -8.23 -5.51
N SER A 176 -6.68 -7.76 -4.83
CA SER A 176 -5.51 -7.15 -5.46
C SER A 176 -4.49 -8.17 -6.02
N LYS A 177 -4.80 -9.47 -5.96
CA LYS A 177 -3.98 -10.55 -6.54
C LYS A 177 -4.19 -10.63 -8.05
#